data_AF-A0AAC9SCQ1-F1
#
_entry.id   AF-A0AAC9SCQ1-F1
#
_cell.length_a   1.000
_cell.length_b   1.000
_cell.length_c   1.000
_cell.angle_alpha   90.00
_cell.angle_beta   90.00
_cell.angle_gamma   90.00
#
_symmetry.space_group_name_H-M   'P 1'
#
loop_
_entity.id
_entity.type
_entity.pdbx_description
1 polymer ?
#
loop_
_entity_poly.entity_id
_entity_poly.type
_entity_poly.pdbx_seq_one_letter_code
_entity_poly.pdbx_strand_id
1 'polypeptide(L)' 'MQSFTVELIRDGKAVERAEVQAENVVEAAKTWGPVTIPYAEEPDIGEWIRVTHPCRSTTSWFEPDR' A
#
# COMPACT_ATOMS: atom_id res chain seq x y z
N MET A 1 11.45 12.99 3.56
CA MET A 1 10.76 12.03 2.67
C MET A 1 11.48 10.69 2.78
N GLN A 2 10.72 9.61 2.87
CA GLN A 2 11.24 8.25 2.97
C GLN A 2 10.80 7.46 1.72
N SER A 3 11.59 6.46 1.32
CA SER A 3 11.25 5.60 0.18
C SER A 3 10.37 4.44 0.65
N PHE A 4 9.18 4.33 0.09
CA PHE A 4 8.25 3.24 0.32
C PHE A 4 8.13 2.38 -0.93
N THR A 5 7.92 1.08 -0.75
CA THR A 5 7.48 0.21 -1.84
C THR A 5 5.97 0.07 -1.74
N VAL A 6 5.27 0.47 -2.80
CA VAL A 6 3.80 0.42 -2.89
C VAL A 6 3.44 -0.64 -3.92
N GLU A 7 2.63 -1.61 -3.53
CA GLU A 7 2.21 -2.72 -4.38
C GLU A 7 0.69 -2.78 -4.45
N LEU A 8 0.16 -2.93 -5.66
CA LEU A 8 -1.24 -3.27 -5.87
C LEU A 8 -1.35 -4.79 -5.82
N ILE A 9 -2.10 -5.30 -4.86
CA ILE A 9 -2.36 -6.71 -4.64
C ILE A 9 -3.77 -7.01 -5.16
N ARG A 10 -3.91 -8.05 -5.99
CA ARG A 10 -5.19 -8.62 -6.40
C ARG A 10 -5.21 -10.10 -6.09
N ASP A 11 -6.17 -10.55 -5.30
CA ASP A 11 -6.34 -11.96 -4.91
C ASP A 11 -5.02 -12.58 -4.39
N GLY A 12 -4.37 -11.88 -3.46
CA GLY A 12 -3.11 -12.29 -2.84
C GLY A 12 -1.85 -12.14 -3.71
N LYS A 13 -1.96 -11.62 -4.95
CA LYS A 13 -0.81 -11.45 -5.86
C LYS A 13 -0.51 -9.99 -6.14
N ALA A 14 0.76 -9.61 -6.05
CA ALA A 14 1.22 -8.31 -6.50
C ALA A 14 1.12 -8.22 -8.03
N VAL A 15 0.24 -7.35 -8.53
CA VAL A 15 0.05 -7.10 -9.96
C VAL A 15 0.81 -5.86 -10.43
N GLU A 16 1.00 -4.87 -9.56
CA GLU A 16 1.80 -3.66 -9.83
C GLU A 16 2.67 -3.32 -8.63
N ARG A 17 3.82 -2.68 -8.89
CA ARG A 17 4.78 -2.24 -7.89
C ARG A 17 5.38 -0.89 -8.29
N ALA A 18 5.46 0.03 -7.34
CA ALA A 18 6.15 1.31 -7.46
C ALA A 18 7.03 1.58 -6.24
N GLU A 19 8.14 2.28 -6.44
CA GLU A 19 8.91 2.87 -5.35
C GLU A 19 8.61 4.38 -5.30
N VAL A 20 8.15 4.86 -4.16
CA VAL A 20 7.61 6.22 -4.02
C VAL A 20 8.24 6.91 -2.83
N GLN A 21 8.66 8.16 -3.01
CA GLN A 21 9.09 9.00 -1.89
C GLN A 21 7.88 9.73 -1.31
N ALA A 22 7.59 9.48 -0.05
CA ALA A 22 6.48 10.11 0.67
C ALA A 22 6.89 10.55 2.08
N GLU A 23 6.06 11.37 2.71
CA GLU A 23 6.28 11.75 4.12
C GLU A 23 5.89 10.63 5.08
N ASN A 24 4.84 9.87 4.75
CA ASN A 24 4.30 8.78 5.56
C ASN A 24 3.65 7.71 4.66
N VAL A 25 3.24 6.59 5.27
CA VAL A 25 2.64 5.45 4.56
C VAL A 25 1.29 5.77 3.92
N VAL A 26 0.50 6.71 4.46
CA VAL A 26 -0.80 7.11 3.89
C VAL A 26 -0.59 7.87 2.59
N GLU A 27 0.35 8.82 2.58
CA GLU A 27 0.72 9.54 1.37
C GLU A 27 1.32 8.60 0.31
N ALA A 28 2.10 7.59 0.73
CA ALA A 28 2.57 6.55 -0.18
C ALA A 28 1.42 5.68 -0.73
N ALA A 29 0.44 5.31 0.10
CA ALA A 29 -0.70 4.49 -0.34
C ALA A 29 -1.53 5.18 -1.43
N LYS A 30 -1.59 6.52 -1.41
CA LYS A 30 -2.32 7.31 -2.40
C LYS A 30 -1.75 7.28 -3.81
N THR A 31 -0.66 6.56 -4.05
CA THR A 31 0.00 6.42 -5.37
C THR A 31 -0.97 6.00 -6.47
N TRP A 32 -1.94 5.14 -6.16
CA TRP A 32 -2.89 4.58 -7.12
C TRP A 32 -4.29 5.22 -7.04
N GLY A 33 -4.45 6.29 -6.26
CA GLY A 33 -5.73 6.94 -5.99
C GLY A 33 -6.01 7.11 -4.49
N PRO A 34 -7.17 7.67 -4.12
CA PRO A 34 -7.57 7.77 -2.72
C PRO A 34 -7.71 6.38 -2.07
N VAL A 35 -7.53 6.33 -0.75
CA VAL A 35 -7.59 5.10 0.05
C VAL A 35 -8.44 5.30 1.30
N THR A 36 -9.09 4.23 1.75
CA THR A 36 -9.85 4.22 3.01
C THR A 36 -8.90 4.11 4.21
N ILE A 37 -9.24 4.79 5.31
CA ILE A 37 -8.47 4.85 6.58
C ILE A 37 -9.45 4.60 7.73
N PRO A 38 -9.14 3.76 8.75
CA PRO A 38 -7.83 3.20 9.14
C PRO A 38 -7.37 1.96 8.34
N TYR A 39 -6.10 1.60 8.50
CA TYR A 39 -5.47 0.44 7.87
C TYR A 39 -6.19 -0.88 8.17
N ALA A 40 -6.16 -1.81 7.22
CA ALA A 40 -6.72 -3.16 7.38
C ALA A 40 -5.65 -4.21 7.71
N GLU A 41 -6.10 -5.39 8.10
CA GLU A 41 -5.27 -6.60 8.16
C GLU A 41 -4.88 -7.08 6.75
N GLU A 42 -3.91 -8.00 6.66
CA GLU A 42 -3.55 -8.63 5.38
C GLU A 42 -4.77 -9.35 4.79
N PRO A 43 -5.20 -8.99 3.58
CA PRO A 43 -6.41 -9.52 2.97
C PRO A 43 -6.13 -10.74 2.10
N ASP A 44 -7.00 -11.76 2.21
CA ASP A 44 -6.92 -12.98 1.40
C ASP A 44 -7.43 -12.79 -0.04
N ILE A 45 -8.39 -11.87 -0.26
CA ILE A 45 -9.09 -11.68 -1.54
C ILE A 45 -9.35 -10.21 -1.86
N GLY A 46 -9.59 -9.88 -3.14
CA GLY A 46 -9.92 -8.51 -3.57
C GLY A 46 -8.71 -7.69 -3.98
N GLU A 47 -8.93 -6.38 -4.20
CA GLU A 47 -7.89 -5.42 -4.62
C GLU A 47 -7.46 -4.55 -3.45
N TRP A 48 -6.17 -4.52 -3.17
CA TRP A 48 -5.59 -3.88 -2.00
C TRP A 48 -4.25 -3.23 -2.30
N ILE A 49 -3.91 -2.19 -1.54
CA ILE A 49 -2.62 -1.51 -1.64
C ILE A 49 -1.77 -1.90 -0.43
N ARG A 50 -0.64 -2.56 -0.69
CA ARG A 50 0.38 -2.88 0.32
C ARG A 50 1.50 -1.86 0.27
N VAL A 51 1.73 -1.17 1.38
CA VAL A 51 2.85 -0.24 1.55
C VAL A 51 3.90 -0.87 2.46
N THR A 52 5.10 -1.09 1.95
CA THR A 52 6.24 -1.60 2.70
C THR A 52 7.12 -0.45 3.16
N HIS A 53 7.38 -0.38 4.46
CA HIS A 53 8.27 0.63 5.04
C HIS A 53 9.72 0.45 4.54
N PRO A 54 10.53 1.51 4.46
CA PRO A 54 11.93 1.45 4.00
C PRO A 54 12.82 0.48 4.79
N CYS A 55 12.54 0.33 6.10
CA CYS A 55 13.22 -0.65 6.95
C CYS A 55 12.79 -2.10 6.69
N ARG A 56 11.84 -2.32 5.77
CA ARG A 56 11.24 -3.60 5.35
C ARG A 56 10.71 -4.48 6.49
N SER A 57 10.55 -3.92 7.69
CA SER A 57 10.10 -4.63 8.87
C SER A 57 8.58 -4.67 9.00
N THR A 58 7.88 -3.74 8.35
CA THR A 58 6.43 -3.58 8.49
C THR A 58 5.79 -3.28 7.14
N THR A 59 4.58 -3.81 6.98
CA THR A 59 3.69 -3.58 5.86
C THR A 59 2.37 -3.02 6.37
N SER A 60 1.79 -2.10 5.61
CA SER A 60 0.48 -1.51 5.88
C SER A 60 -0.43 -1.76 4.70
N TRP A 61 -1.68 -2.14 4.97
CA TRP A 61 -2.67 -2.50 3.96
C TRP A 61 -3.78 -1.47 3.90
N PHE A 62 -4.20 -1.15 2.69
CA PHE A 62 -5.22 -0.14 2.41
C PHE A 62 -6.19 -0.61 1.34
N GLU A 63 -7.46 -0.30 1.52
CA GLU A 63 -8.48 -0.44 0.48
C GLU A 63 -8.44 0.78 -0.44
N PRO A 64 -8.46 0.59 -1.77
CA PRO A 64 -8.73 1.68 -2.69
C PRO A 64 -10.11 2.27 -2.42
N ASP A 65 -10.20 3.58 -2.28
CA ASP A 65 -11.47 4.30 -2.11
C ASP A 65 -12.05 4.55 -3.51
N ARG A 66 -12.99 3.68 -3.95
CA ARG A 66 -13.62 3.74 -5.27
C ARG A 66 -15.10 4.06 -5.21
#